data_AF-X1EL02-F1
#
_entry.id   AF-X1EL02-F1
#
_cell.length_a   1.000
_cell.length_b   1.000
_cell.length_c   1.000
_cell.angle_alpha   90.00
_cell.angle_beta   90.00
_cell.angle_gamma   90.00
#
_symmetry.space_group_name_H-M   'P 1'
#
loop_
_entity.id
_entity.type
_entity.pdbx_description
1 polymer ?
#
loop_
_entity_poly.entity_id
_entity_poly.type
_entity_poly.pdbx_seq_one_letter_code
_entity_poly.pdbx_strand_id
1 'polypeptide(L)' 'MSSFKLKVLLTGAAAVGKTSLVQRFIKNRFQSNYKLTVGVDILTKDVEFRQGEIA' A
#
# COMPACT_ATOMS: atom_id res chain seq x y z
N MET A 1 -17.99 -0.20 -18.21
CA MET A 1 -17.13 0.21 -17.07
C MET A 1 -15.76 -0.40 -17.28
N SER A 2 -14.71 0.43 -17.40
CA SER A 2 -13.33 -0.05 -17.49
C SER A 2 -12.81 -0.36 -16.09
N SER A 3 -12.24 -1.55 -15.89
CA SER A 3 -11.54 -1.94 -14.67
C SER A 3 -10.05 -2.08 -14.98
N PHE A 4 -9.20 -1.50 -14.12
CA PHE A 4 -7.75 -1.56 -14.25
C PHE A 4 -7.16 -2.40 -13.12
N LYS A 5 -6.16 -3.23 -13.44
CA LYS A 5 -5.35 -3.93 -12.44
C LYS A 5 -3.95 -3.36 -12.46
N LEU A 6 -3.54 -2.79 -11.32
CA LEU A 6 -2.25 -2.13 -11.16
C LEU A 6 -1.38 -2.92 -10.18
N LYS A 7 -0.10 -3.11 -10.52
CA LYS A 7 0.91 -3.65 -9.60
C LYS A 7 1.85 -2.52 -9.20
N VAL A 8 1.78 -2.12 -7.93
CA VAL A 8 2.55 -1.00 -7.38
C VAL A 8 3.66 -1.55 -6.47
N LEU A 9 4.89 -1.09 -6.67
CA LEU A 9 6.04 -1.43 -5.82
C LEU A 9 6.51 -0.20 -5.06
N LEU A 10 6.64 -0.32 -3.73
CA LEU A 10 7.21 0.73 -2.88
C LEU A 10 8.68 0.43 -2.61
N THR A 11 9.55 1.37 -2.99
CA THR A 11 11.01 1.27 -2.84
C THR A 11 11.52 2.33 -1.86
N GLY A 12 12.73 2.13 -1.32
CA GLY A 12 13.37 3.04 -0.36
C GLY A 12 14.12 2.32 0.75
N ALA A 13 14.92 3.05 1.54
CA ALA A 13 15.76 2.51 2.60
C ALA A 13 14.97 1.74 3.68
N ALA A 14 15.66 0.92 4.48
CA ALA A 14 15.04 0.23 5.61
C ALA A 14 14.43 1.24 6.61
N ALA A 15 13.38 0.82 7.34
CA ALA A 15 12.71 1.62 8.37
C ALA A 15 12.05 2.96 7.95
N VAL A 16 12.03 3.35 6.66
CA VAL A 16 11.36 4.60 6.20
C VAL A 16 9.82 4.55 6.19
N GLY A 17 9.20 3.50 6.76
CA GLY A 17 7.75 3.43 6.93
C GLY A 17 6.95 2.84 5.76
N LYS A 18 7.59 2.26 4.73
CA LYS A 18 6.90 1.63 3.58
C LYS A 18 5.80 0.64 4.01
N THR A 19 6.13 -0.28 4.92
CA THR A 19 5.17 -1.27 5.43
C THR A 19 4.01 -0.60 6.15
N SER A 20 4.29 0.41 6.99
CA SER A 20 3.26 1.17 7.71
C SER A 20 2.32 1.90 6.75
N LEU A 21 2.85 2.46 5.65
CA LEU A 21 2.05 3.14 4.63
C LEU A 21 1.06 2.18 3.95
N VAL A 22 1.52 0.99 3.54
CA VAL A 22 0.65 -0.02 2.91
C VAL A 22 -0.41 -0.52 3.89
N GLN A 23 -0.02 -0.84 5.13
CA GLN A 23 -0.98 -1.30 6.15
C GLN A 23 -2.02 -0.22 6.47
N ARG A 24 -1.62 1.06 6.48
CA ARG A 24 -2.55 2.18 6.67
C ARG A 24 -3.47 2.35 5.46
N PHE A 25 -2.94 2.33 4.25
CA PHE A 25 -3.74 2.49 3.04
C PHE A 25 -4.77 1.37 2.89
N ILE A 26 -4.37 0.12 3.14
CA ILE A 26 -5.21 -1.06 2.88
C ILE A 26 -6.09 -1.43 4.06
N LYS A 27 -5.52 -1.49 5.27
CA LYS A 27 -6.24 -1.97 6.47
C LYS A 27 -6.71 -0.84 7.39
N ASN A 28 -6.39 0.42 7.06
CA ASN A 28 -6.63 1.59 7.91
C ASN A 28 -6.00 1.47 9.32
N ARG A 29 -4.93 0.68 9.48
CA ARG A 29 -4.26 0.45 10.76
C ARG A 29 -2.84 0.99 10.76
N PHE A 30 -2.37 1.38 11.94
CA PHE A 30 -0.98 1.70 12.21
C PHE A 30 -0.51 0.93 13.44
N GLN A 31 0.71 0.42 13.41
CA GLN A 31 1.35 -0.24 14.56
C GLN A 31 2.72 0.42 14.79
N SER A 32 2.94 0.89 16.02
CA SER A 32 4.20 1.54 16.42
C SER A 32 5.34 0.55 16.63
N ASN A 33 5.03 -0.70 16.97
CA ASN A 33 6.02 -1.76 17.15
C ASN A 33 6.47 -2.28 15.77
N TYR A 34 7.45 -1.58 15.20
CA TYR A 34 8.07 -1.98 13.94
C TYR A 34 8.77 -3.34 14.11
N LYS A 35 8.20 -4.38 13.51
CA LYS A 35 8.93 -5.61 13.20
C LYS A 35 9.45 -5.49 11.76
N LEU A 36 10.72 -5.84 11.54
CA LEU A 36 11.27 -5.94 10.18
C LEU A 36 10.34 -6.79 9.32
N THR A 37 10.08 -6.34 8.10
CA THR A 37 9.28 -7.13 7.16
C THR A 37 10.10 -8.34 6.75
N VAL A 38 9.61 -9.53 7.10
CA VAL A 38 10.21 -10.80 6.70
C VAL A 38 9.54 -11.23 5.39
N GLY A 39 10.30 -11.23 4.29
CA GLY A 39 9.80 -11.59 2.96
C GLY A 39 9.01 -10.46 2.28
N VAL A 40 8.01 -10.84 1.47
CA VAL A 40 7.14 -9.94 0.71
C VAL A 40 5.69 -10.18 1.12
N ASP A 41 5.03 -9.14 1.65
CA ASP A 41 3.59 -9.14 1.90
C ASP A 41 2.88 -8.56 0.66
N ILE A 42 2.08 -9.38 -0.03
CA ILE A 42 1.30 -8.94 -1.19
C ILE A 42 -0.10 -8.59 -0.70
N LEU A 43 -0.45 -7.31 -0.79
CA LEU A 43 -1.73 -6.79 -0.34
C LEU A 43 -2.46 -6.13 -1.51
N THR A 44 -3.76 -6.40 -1.63
CA THR A 44 -4.63 -5.86 -2.69
C THR A 44 -5.72 -5.00 -2.05
N LYS A 45 -6.08 -3.91 -2.72
CA LYS A 45 -7.20 -3.05 -2.34
C LYS A 45 -7.92 -2.58 -3.61
N ASP A 46 -9.24 -2.71 -3.63
CA ASP A 46 -10.07 -2.10 -4.65
C ASP A 46 -10.26 -0.61 -4.35
N VAL A 47 -10.07 0.22 -5.36
CA VAL A 47 -10.15 1.68 -5.26
C VAL A 47 -11.04 2.20 -6.39
N GLU A 48 -12.00 3.05 -6.03
CA GLU A 48 -12.84 3.75 -6.99
C GLU A 48 -12.29 5.15 -7.21
N PHE A 49 -12.14 5.53 -8.48
CA PHE A 49 -11.73 6.87 -8.90
C PHE A 49 -12.87 7.54 -9.66
N ARG A 50 -13.12 8.81 -9.35
CA ARG A 50 -14.03 9.66 -10.13
C ARG A 50 -13.31 10.17 -11.38
N GLN A 51 -14.09 10.52 -12.41
CA GLN A 51 -13.52 11.12 -13.61
C GLN A 51 -12.78 12.42 -13.26
N GLY A 52 -11.52 12.52 -13.69
CA GLY A 52 -10.64 13.66 -13.41
C GLY A 52 -9.79 13.53 -12.15
N GLU A 53 -9.99 12.49 -11.33
CA GLU A 53 -9.09 12.20 -10.21
C GLU A 53 -7.81 11.54 -10.71
N ILE A 54 -6.67 11.99 -10.17
CA ILE A 54 -5.35 11.43 -10.46
C ILE A 54 -5.00 10.45 -9.33
N ALA A 55 -4.48 9.29 -9.71
CA ALA A 55 -3.95 8.29 -8.79
C ALA A 55 -2.56 8.65 -8.27
#